data_AF-A0A009RWV1-F1
#
_entry.id   AF-A0A009RWV1-F1
#
_cell.length_a   1.000
_cell.length_b   1.000
_cell.length_c   1.000
_cell.angle_alpha   90.00
_cell.angle_beta   90.00
_cell.angle_gamma   90.00
#
_symmetry.space_group_name_H-M   'P 1'
#
loop_
_entity.id
_entity.type
_entity.pdbx_description
1 polymer ?
#
loop_
_entity_poly.entity_id
_entity_poly.type
_entity_poly.pdbx_seq_one_letter_code
_entity_poly.pdbx_strand_id
1 'polypeptide(L)' 'MKDGSTKFAVDVIETLIESEVINTIAEVGNDYDLTKREDIITLSEMIACHLEASTKVHIHPSRVICEFLHQLKRG' A
#
# COMPACT_ATOMS: atom_id res chain seq x y z
N MET A 1 23.38 5.30 21.18
CA MET A 1 22.56 6.13 20.27
C MET A 1 21.32 5.32 19.94
N LYS A 2 20.15 5.64 20.51
CA LYS A 2 18.90 4.90 20.28
C LYS A 2 18.10 5.59 19.16
N ASP A 3 18.33 5.10 17.95
CA ASP A 3 17.32 4.67 16.97
C ASP A 3 16.11 5.55 16.60
N GLY A 4 16.29 6.87 16.50
CA GLY A 4 15.28 7.76 15.91
C GLY A 4 15.09 7.54 14.40
N SER A 5 16.15 7.16 13.67
CA SER A 5 16.14 7.00 12.21
C SER A 5 15.20 5.90 11.72
N THR A 6 15.09 4.79 12.46
CA THR A 6 14.27 3.65 12.06
C THR A 6 12.79 3.96 12.17
N LYS A 7 12.38 4.76 13.16
CA LYS A 7 10.99 5.23 13.29
C LYS A 7 10.57 6.12 12.12
N PHE A 8 11.42 7.09 11.74
CA PHE A 8 11.14 7.95 10.59
C PHE A 8 11.04 7.18 9.27
N ALA A 9 11.90 6.18 9.06
CA ALA A 9 11.84 5.35 7.86
C ALA A 9 10.54 4.54 7.77
N VAL A 10 10.08 3.97 8.90
CA VAL A 10 8.80 3.25 8.95
C VAL A 10 7.63 4.20 8.67
N ASP A 11 7.59 5.37 9.29
CA ASP A 11 6.52 6.36 9.10
C ASP A 11 6.43 6.83 7.62
N VAL A 12 7.58 7.01 6.96
CA VAL A 12 7.63 7.34 5.52
C VAL A 12 7.09 6.21 4.66
N ILE A 13 7.46 4.96 4.93
CA ILE A 13 6.94 3.81 4.16
C ILE A 13 5.43 3.64 4.35
N GLU A 14 4.90 3.81 5.58
CA GLU A 14 3.45 3.77 5.81
C GLU A 14 2.73 4.88 5.03
N THR A 15 3.28 6.10 5.03
CA THR A 15 2.70 7.22 4.28
C THR A 15 2.67 6.95 2.77
N LEU A 16 3.73 6.33 2.23
CA LEU A 16 3.78 5.96 0.82
C LEU A 16 2.75 4.87 0.49
N ILE A 17 2.60 3.85 1.35
CA ILE A 17 1.59 2.82 1.16
C ILE A 17 0.18 3.43 1.16
N GLU A 18 -0.13 4.28 2.16
CA GLU A 18 -1.42 4.97 2.25
C GLU A 18 -1.70 5.80 0.99
N SER A 19 -0.72 6.60 0.54
CA SER A 19 -0.88 7.44 -0.64
C SER A 19 -1.11 6.62 -1.92
N GLU A 20 -0.35 5.56 -2.14
CA GLU A 20 -0.52 4.71 -3.34
C GLU A 20 -1.87 3.98 -3.33
N VAL A 21 -2.31 3.51 -2.16
CA VAL A 21 -3.62 2.87 -2.01
C VAL A 21 -4.74 3.86 -2.29
N ILE A 22 -4.70 5.08 -1.73
CA ILE A 22 -5.71 6.11 -1.97
C ILE A 22 -5.79 6.46 -3.46
N ASN A 23 -4.63 6.69 -4.10
CA ASN A 23 -4.57 7.00 -5.53
C ASN A 23 -5.14 5.85 -6.36
N THR A 24 -4.76 4.62 -6.04
CA THR A 24 -5.29 3.43 -6.73
C THR A 24 -6.79 3.32 -6.57
N ILE A 25 -7.35 3.51 -5.36
CA ILE A 25 -8.81 3.48 -5.15
C ILE A 25 -9.51 4.58 -5.95
N ALA A 26 -8.92 5.77 -6.06
CA ALA A 26 -9.51 6.89 -6.80
C ALA A 26 -9.49 6.68 -8.32
N GLU A 27 -8.47 5.98 -8.83
CA GLU A 27 -8.22 5.81 -10.26
C GLU A 27 -8.59 4.42 -10.80
N VAL A 28 -8.89 3.45 -9.92
CA VAL A 28 -9.24 2.09 -10.33
C VAL A 28 -10.53 2.13 -11.15
N GLY A 29 -10.35 1.96 -12.46
CA GLY A 29 -11.45 1.88 -13.41
C GLY A 29 -12.14 0.52 -13.34
N ASN A 30 -12.81 0.16 -14.43
CA ASN A 30 -13.53 -1.12 -14.52
C ASN A 30 -12.62 -2.36 -14.64
N ASP A 31 -11.29 -2.17 -14.66
CA ASP A 31 -10.32 -3.26 -14.82
C ASP A 31 -10.16 -4.11 -13.55
N TYR A 32 -10.52 -3.57 -12.39
CA TYR A 32 -10.46 -4.27 -11.11
C TYR A 32 -11.70 -3.97 -10.27
N ASP A 33 -12.19 -4.98 -9.55
CA ASP A 33 -13.33 -4.88 -8.65
C ASP A 33 -12.85 -4.94 -7.19
N LEU A 34 -12.84 -3.78 -6.52
CA LEU A 34 -12.41 -3.68 -5.13
C LEU A 34 -13.33 -4.40 -4.11
N THR A 35 -14.46 -4.98 -4.54
CA THR A 35 -15.24 -5.88 -3.70
C THR A 35 -14.67 -7.31 -3.69
N LYS A 36 -13.84 -7.65 -4.68
CA LYS A 36 -13.19 -8.95 -4.81
C LYS A 36 -11.83 -8.94 -4.14
N ARG A 37 -11.63 -9.92 -3.27
CA ARG A 37 -10.36 -10.10 -2.57
C ARG A 37 -9.18 -10.36 -3.51
N GLU A 38 -9.42 -11.08 -4.61
CA GLU A 38 -8.38 -11.41 -5.60
C GLU A 38 -7.81 -10.14 -6.25
N ASP A 39 -8.67 -9.22 -6.67
CA ASP A 39 -8.27 -7.95 -7.27
C ASP A 39 -7.51 -7.07 -6.27
N ILE A 40 -7.95 -7.03 -5.00
CA ILE A 40 -7.19 -6.34 -3.93
C ILE A 40 -5.80 -6.94 -3.76
N ILE A 41 -5.66 -8.27 -3.79
CA ILE A 41 -4.35 -8.94 -3.66
C ILE A 41 -3.45 -8.55 -4.83
N THR A 42 -3.95 -8.62 -6.07
CA THR A 42 -3.18 -8.26 -7.27
C THR A 42 -2.71 -6.81 -7.22
N LEU A 43 -3.61 -5.87 -6.91
CA LEU A 43 -3.25 -4.45 -6.77
C LEU A 43 -2.23 -4.24 -5.65
N SER A 44 -2.37 -4.96 -4.54
CA SER A 44 -1.44 -4.89 -3.41
C SER A 44 -0.04 -5.37 -3.77
N GLU A 45 0.06 -6.44 -4.55
CA GLU A 45 1.35 -6.94 -5.08
C GLU A 45 1.99 -5.92 -6.02
N MET A 46 1.20 -5.30 -6.91
CA MET A 46 1.68 -4.27 -7.84
C MET A 46 2.23 -3.04 -7.09
N ILE A 47 1.49 -2.52 -6.11
CA ILE A 47 1.92 -1.39 -5.27
C ILE A 47 3.17 -1.75 -4.48
N ALA A 48 3.19 -2.92 -3.83
CA ALA A 48 4.36 -3.39 -3.09
C ALA A 48 5.60 -3.44 -4.00
N CYS A 49 5.51 -4.09 -5.15
CA CYS A 49 6.62 -4.13 -6.12
C CYS A 49 7.06 -2.75 -6.59
N HIS A 50 6.13 -1.83 -6.87
CA HIS A 50 6.44 -0.46 -7.27
C HIS A 50 7.21 0.29 -6.17
N LEU A 51 6.71 0.25 -4.94
CA LEU A 51 7.33 0.93 -3.81
C LEU A 51 8.68 0.30 -3.44
N GLU A 52 8.83 -1.02 -3.52
CA GLU A 52 10.11 -1.70 -3.35
C GLU A 52 11.14 -1.27 -4.39
N ALA A 53 10.74 -1.16 -5.66
CA ALA A 53 11.61 -0.73 -6.74
C ALA A 53 12.12 0.71 -6.52
N SER A 54 11.24 1.59 -6.02
CA SER A 54 11.52 3.01 -5.76
C SER A 54 12.35 3.24 -4.49
N THR A 55 12.04 2.53 -3.40
CA THR A 55 12.62 2.78 -2.07
C THR A 55 13.79 1.86 -1.72
N LYS A 56 13.94 0.74 -2.43
CA LYS A 56 14.86 -0.37 -2.09
C LYS A 56 14.58 -1.01 -0.72
N VAL A 57 13.39 -0.81 -0.18
CA VAL A 57 12.91 -1.42 1.07
C VAL A 57 11.86 -2.46 0.72
N HIS A 58 12.01 -3.70 1.22
CA HIS A 58 11.01 -4.74 1.05
C HIS A 58 9.70 -4.38 1.76
N ILE A 59 8.57 -4.47 1.05
CA ILE A 59 7.23 -4.16 1.53
C ILE A 59 6.37 -5.39 1.31
N HIS A 60 6.00 -6.05 2.41
CA HIS A 60 5.14 -7.22 2.32
C HIS A 60 3.73 -6.82 1.82
N PRO A 61 3.17 -7.47 0.78
CA PRO A 61 1.87 -7.12 0.20
C PRO A 61 0.73 -7.09 1.24
N SER A 62 0.81 -7.91 2.29
CA SER A 62 -0.19 -7.90 3.37
C SER A 62 -0.36 -6.54 4.06
N ARG A 63 0.69 -5.69 4.10
CA ARG A 63 0.57 -4.32 4.65
C ARG A 63 -0.31 -3.46 3.74
N VAL A 64 -0.12 -3.57 2.43
CA VAL A 64 -0.93 -2.85 1.43
C VAL A 64 -2.37 -3.36 1.44
N ILE A 65 -2.58 -4.68 1.57
CA ILE A 65 -3.92 -5.28 1.71
C ILE A 65 -4.64 -4.72 2.93
N CYS A 66 -3.96 -4.65 4.09
CA CYS A 66 -4.55 -4.09 5.30
C CYS A 66 -4.99 -2.63 5.08
N GLU A 67 -4.17 -1.85 4.38
CA GLU A 67 -4.48 -0.45 4.09
C GLU A 67 -5.66 -0.31 3.12
N PHE A 68 -5.73 -1.12 2.06
CA PHE A 68 -6.92 -1.19 1.19
C PHE A 68 -8.19 -1.44 1.99
N LEU A 69 -8.19 -2.47 2.84
CA LEU A 69 -9.35 -2.83 3.66
C LEU A 69 -9.72 -1.75 4.67
N HIS A 70 -8.74 -0.96 5.12
CA HIS A 70 -8.95 0.14 6.04
C HIS A 70 -9.59 1.35 5.34
N GLN A 71 -9.06 1.76 4.19
CA GLN A 71 -9.61 2.86 3.39
C GLN A 71 -11.02 2.55 2.86
N LEU A 72 -11.24 1.32 2.39
CA LEU A 72 -12.56 0.88 1.91
C LEU A 72 -13.65 0.80 3.00
N LYS A 73 -13.26 0.73 4.28
CA LYS A 73 -14.21 0.81 5.41
C LYS A 73 -14.53 2.24 5.84
N ARG A 74 -13.70 3.21 5.43
CA ARG A 74 -13.85 4.63 5.77
C ARG A 74 -14.59 5.42 4.68
N GLY A 75 -14.60 4.93 3.44
CA GLY A 75 -15.32 5.48 2.30
C GLY A 75 -16.82 5.21 2.32
#